data_AF-A0A3D2AV65-F1
#
_entry.id   AF-A0A3D2AV65-F1
#
_cell.length_a   1.000
_cell.length_b   1.000
_cell.length_c   1.000
_cell.angle_alpha   90.00
_cell.angle_beta   90.00
_cell.angle_gamma   90.00
#
_symmetry.space_group_name_H-M   'P 1'
#
loop_
_entity.id
_entity.type
_entity.pdbx_description
1 polymer ?
#
loop_
_entity_poly.entity_id
_entity_poly.type
_entity_poly.pdbx_seq_one_letter_code
_entity_poly.pdbx_strand_id
1 'polypeptide(L)'
;MNYPKSKGTLYSPKYEHDACGVGVVANISGERSRDVLDKALETVVNVTHRGAVSSDAKTGDGAGVLTQIPSEIFIPAAKKFEADIKNDGDLGVGVIFLPQSDQPRARKIVEEAISGRGLNIIGWRPVPVDESIL
;
A
#
# COMPACT_ATOMS: atom_id res chain seq x y z
N MET A 1 -34.20 7.93 -3.10
CA MET A 1 -32.89 7.79 -3.76
C MET A 1 -33.09 7.81 -5.26
N ASN A 2 -32.51 8.80 -5.96
CA ASN A 2 -32.56 8.90 -7.41
C ASN A 2 -31.40 8.09 -7.99
N TYR A 3 -31.65 6.84 -8.39
CA TYR A 3 -30.67 6.05 -9.12
C TYR A 3 -30.49 6.64 -10.54
N PRO A 4 -29.26 6.60 -11.11
CA PRO A 4 -29.02 7.07 -12.47
C PRO A 4 -29.86 6.25 -13.48
N LYS A 5 -30.38 6.91 -14.52
CA LYS A 5 -31.19 6.27 -15.56
C LYS A 5 -30.36 5.24 -16.33
N SER A 6 -30.66 3.95 -16.14
CA SER A 6 -29.88 2.81 -16.66
C SER A 6 -30.39 2.19 -17.97
N LYS A 7 -31.28 2.89 -18.69
CA LYS A 7 -31.97 2.34 -19.87
C LYS A 7 -30.95 1.96 -20.97
N GLY A 8 -30.88 0.67 -21.31
CA GLY A 8 -29.98 0.13 -22.34
C GLY A 8 -28.62 -0.36 -21.82
N THR A 9 -28.39 -0.36 -20.50
CA THR A 9 -27.18 -0.91 -19.89
C THR A 9 -27.46 -2.26 -19.22
N LEU A 10 -26.43 -3.07 -18.98
CA LEU A 10 -26.51 -4.26 -18.13
C LEU A 10 -26.54 -3.95 -16.62
N TYR A 11 -26.49 -2.66 -16.26
CA TYR A 11 -26.50 -2.22 -14.86
C TYR A 11 -27.91 -2.34 -14.25
N SER A 12 -27.99 -3.00 -13.09
CA SER A 12 -29.22 -3.19 -12.33
C SER A 12 -29.01 -2.71 -10.90
N PRO A 13 -29.77 -1.70 -10.42
CA PRO A 13 -29.63 -1.14 -9.07
C PRO A 13 -29.77 -2.16 -7.93
N LYS A 14 -30.39 -3.32 -8.21
CA LYS A 14 -30.56 -4.42 -7.24
C LYS A 14 -29.24 -5.12 -6.86
N TYR A 15 -28.18 -4.92 -7.63
CA TYR A 15 -26.82 -5.41 -7.34
C TYR A 15 -25.91 -4.32 -6.75
N GLU A 16 -26.47 -3.16 -6.43
CA GLU A 16 -25.74 -2.12 -5.74
C GLU A 16 -25.60 -2.54 -4.27
N HIS A 17 -24.38 -2.94 -3.92
CA HIS A 17 -24.02 -3.34 -2.57
C HIS A 17 -23.13 -2.26 -1.95
N ASP A 18 -23.40 -1.89 -0.70
CA ASP A 18 -22.47 -1.13 0.12
C ASP A 18 -21.27 -2.04 0.42
N ALA A 19 -20.18 -1.75 -0.29
CA ALA A 19 -18.88 -2.35 -0.07
C ALA A 19 -17.84 -1.22 -0.16
N CYS A 20 -16.78 -1.35 0.65
CA CYS A 20 -15.60 -0.50 0.59
C CYS A 20 -15.16 -0.33 -0.88
N GLY A 21 -14.80 0.89 -1.27
CA GLY A 21 -14.36 1.17 -2.63
C GLY A 21 -13.04 0.48 -2.94
N VAL A 22 -12.98 -0.27 -4.04
CA VAL A 22 -11.75 -0.88 -4.57
C VAL A 22 -11.59 -0.43 -6.02
N GLY A 23 -10.35 -0.13 -6.42
CA GLY A 23 -10.01 0.25 -7.78
C GLY A 23 -8.66 -0.32 -8.19
N VAL A 24 -8.44 -0.38 -9.50
CA VAL A 24 -7.16 -0.80 -10.09
C VAL A 24 -6.81 0.15 -11.23
N VAL A 25 -5.54 0.54 -11.28
CA VAL A 25 -4.98 1.33 -12.38
C VAL A 25 -3.78 0.56 -12.92
N ALA A 26 -3.73 0.38 -14.24
CA ALA A 26 -2.62 -0.29 -14.91
C ALA A 26 -2.23 0.48 -16.16
N ASN A 27 -0.93 0.57 -16.41
CA ASN A 27 -0.42 1.05 -17.69
C ASN A 27 -0.36 -0.11 -18.70
N ILE A 28 -1.16 -0.03 -19.77
CA ILE A 28 -1.26 -1.07 -20.79
C ILE A 28 0.02 -1.23 -21.63
N SER A 29 0.89 -0.21 -21.69
CA SER A 29 2.19 -0.35 -22.34
C SER A 29 3.19 -1.17 -21.50
N GLY A 30 2.87 -1.42 -20.22
CA GLY A 30 3.76 -2.09 -19.28
C GLY A 30 4.88 -1.20 -18.74
N GLU A 31 4.97 0.05 -19.17
CA GLU A 31 6.01 0.98 -18.72
C GLU A 31 5.70 1.51 -17.31
N ARG A 32 6.72 1.55 -16.45
CA ARG A 32 6.58 2.12 -15.11
C ARG A 32 6.39 3.63 -15.20
N SER A 33 5.40 4.15 -14.49
CA SER A 33 5.13 5.58 -14.43
C SER A 33 4.50 5.97 -13.10
N ARG A 34 4.93 7.11 -12.54
CA ARG A 34 4.33 7.69 -11.34
C ARG A 34 2.87 8.12 -11.55
N ASP A 35 2.47 8.40 -12.78
CA ASP A 35 1.08 8.68 -13.15
C ASP A 35 0.11 7.58 -12.72
N VAL A 36 0.54 6.31 -12.71
CA VAL A 36 -0.28 5.19 -12.22
C VAL A 36 -0.58 5.33 -10.72
N LEU A 37 0.43 5.75 -9.94
CA LEU A 37 0.27 5.99 -8.50
C LEU A 37 -0.62 7.22 -8.25
N ASP A 38 -0.42 8.30 -9.00
CA ASP A 38 -1.22 9.53 -8.84
C ASP A 38 -2.73 9.24 -9.11
N LYS A 39 -3.03 8.48 -10.17
CA LYS A 39 -4.40 8.01 -10.48
C LYS A 39 -4.96 7.05 -9.43
N ALA A 40 -4.12 6.18 -8.87
CA ALA A 40 -4.54 5.27 -7.80
C ALA A 40 -4.91 6.05 -6.52
N LEU A 41 -4.13 7.09 -6.17
CA LEU A 41 -4.42 7.97 -5.04
C LEU A 41 -5.70 8.79 -5.28
N GLU A 42 -5.90 9.32 -6.49
CA GLU A 42 -7.14 9.99 -6.87
C GLU A 42 -8.36 9.06 -6.71
N THR A 43 -8.20 7.78 -7.07
CA THR A 43 -9.25 6.77 -6.89
C THR A 43 -9.60 6.57 -5.41
N VAL A 44 -8.60 6.50 -4.52
CA VAL A 44 -8.81 6.38 -3.07
C VAL A 44 -9.58 7.59 -2.52
N VAL A 45 -9.24 8.80 -2.96
CA VAL A 45 -9.94 10.03 -2.57
C VAL A 45 -11.40 10.01 -3.07
N ASN A 46 -11.63 9.56 -4.30
CA ASN A 46 -12.96 9.55 -4.90
C ASN A 46 -13.92 8.54 -4.23
N VAL A 47 -13.39 7.52 -3.54
CA VAL A 47 -14.20 6.54 -2.79
C VAL A 47 -14.38 6.91 -1.31
N THR A 48 -13.93 8.08 -0.84
CA THR A 48 -14.09 8.50 0.56
C THR A 48 -15.54 8.54 1.02
N HIS A 49 -16.50 8.83 0.12
CA HIS A 49 -17.94 8.78 0.42
C HIS A 49 -18.45 7.37 0.80
N ARG A 50 -17.64 6.33 0.58
CA ARG A 50 -17.90 4.94 0.96
C ARG A 50 -17.06 4.48 2.17
N GLY A 51 -16.23 5.36 2.71
CA GLY A 51 -15.44 5.10 3.91
C GLY A 51 -16.24 5.43 5.17
N ALA A 52 -16.11 4.59 6.19
CA ALA A 52 -16.51 4.96 7.53
C ALA A 52 -15.50 5.92 8.14
N VAL A 53 -16.01 6.93 8.83
CA VAL A 53 -15.24 7.95 9.55
C VAL A 53 -15.63 7.88 11.02
N SER A 54 -14.62 7.90 11.90
CA SER A 54 -14.80 7.92 13.34
C SER A 54 -15.46 9.23 13.82
N SER A 55 -15.83 9.28 15.09
CA SER A 55 -16.51 10.44 15.70
C SER A 55 -15.66 11.72 15.74
N ASP A 56 -14.35 11.61 15.56
CA ASP A 56 -13.42 12.73 15.48
C ASP A 56 -13.38 13.43 14.11
N ALA A 57 -14.10 12.90 13.11
CA ALA A 57 -14.12 13.35 11.73
C ALA A 57 -12.74 13.38 11.04
N LYS A 58 -11.72 12.72 11.62
CA LYS A 58 -10.35 12.63 11.12
C LYS A 58 -9.93 11.19 10.84
N THR A 59 -10.23 10.29 11.78
CA THR A 59 -9.86 8.89 11.71
C THR A 59 -10.80 8.17 10.74
N GLY A 60 -10.25 7.55 9.71
CA GLY A 60 -10.96 6.59 8.85
C GLY A 60 -10.65 5.15 9.23
N ASP A 61 -11.52 4.22 8.87
CA ASP A 61 -11.33 2.79 9.15
C ASP A 61 -10.10 2.18 8.45
N GLY A 62 -9.70 2.75 7.30
CA GLY A 62 -8.50 2.37 6.59
C GLY A 62 -8.50 2.78 5.11
N ALA A 63 -7.32 3.15 4.61
CA ALA A 63 -7.08 3.43 3.20
C ALA A 63 -5.67 2.97 2.84
N GLY A 64 -5.44 2.58 1.59
CA GLY A 64 -4.14 2.14 1.15
C GLY A 64 -4.06 1.92 -0.36
N VAL A 65 -2.82 1.92 -0.86
CA VAL A 65 -2.50 1.56 -2.25
C VAL A 65 -1.43 0.48 -2.24
N LEU A 66 -1.55 -0.49 -3.14
CA LEU A 66 -0.50 -1.47 -3.41
C LEU A 66 0.20 -1.10 -4.71
N THR A 67 1.52 -1.12 -4.71
CA THR A 67 2.36 -0.82 -5.89
C THR A 67 3.42 -1.89 -6.07
N GLN A 68 4.08 -1.88 -7.22
CA GLN A 68 5.35 -2.57 -7.38
C GLN A 68 6.41 -1.94 -6.46
N ILE A 69 7.45 -2.68 -6.10
CA ILE A 69 8.56 -2.15 -5.29
C ILE A 69 9.17 -0.94 -6.02
N PRO A 70 9.14 0.27 -5.44
CA PRO A 70 9.72 1.46 -6.06
C PRO A 70 11.25 1.40 -6.01
N SER A 71 11.87 0.79 -7.03
CA SER A 71 13.32 0.55 -7.07
C SER A 71 14.14 1.84 -6.96
N GLU A 72 13.66 2.95 -7.52
CA GLU A 72 14.28 4.28 -7.40
C GLU A 72 14.40 4.77 -5.94
N ILE A 73 13.52 4.30 -5.04
CA ILE A 73 13.58 4.62 -3.61
C ILE A 73 14.43 3.59 -2.87
N PHE A 74 14.20 2.31 -3.15
CA PHE A 74 14.75 1.23 -2.32
C PHE A 74 16.18 0.81 -2.70
N ILE A 75 16.60 0.90 -3.96
CA ILE A 75 17.99 0.59 -4.35
C ILE A 75 18.98 1.58 -3.70
N PRO A 76 18.77 2.92 -3.74
CA PRO A 76 19.63 3.84 -3.03
C PRO A 76 19.58 3.65 -1.51
N ALA A 77 18.43 3.26 -0.95
CA ALA A 77 18.31 2.99 0.47
C ALA A 77 19.09 1.72 0.88
N ALA A 78 19.10 0.67 0.06
CA ALA A 78 19.84 -0.57 0.30
C ALA A 78 21.36 -0.32 0.41
N LYS A 79 21.90 0.62 -0.37
CA LYS A 79 23.33 1.00 -0.29
C LYS A 79 23.75 1.53 1.08
N LYS A 80 22.82 2.13 1.85
CA LYS A 80 23.10 2.58 3.24
C LYS A 80 23.31 1.42 4.21
N PHE A 81 22.91 0.22 3.81
CA PHE A 81 23.14 -1.03 4.53
C PHE A 81 24.24 -1.87 3.89
N GLU A 82 25.10 -1.25 3.07
CA GLU A 82 26.20 -1.93 2.37
C GLU A 82 25.76 -3.06 1.43
N ALA A 83 24.48 -3.06 1.03
CA ALA A 83 23.91 -4.02 0.09
C ALA A 83 23.95 -3.46 -1.34
N ASP A 84 24.66 -4.16 -2.23
CA ASP A 84 24.71 -3.85 -3.66
C ASP A 84 23.66 -4.66 -4.44
N ILE A 85 22.48 -4.06 -4.63
CA ILE A 85 21.38 -4.66 -5.38
C ILE A 85 21.55 -4.36 -6.87
N LYS A 86 21.80 -5.40 -7.67
CA LYS A 86 22.08 -5.26 -9.11
C LYS A 86 20.82 -5.30 -9.97
N ASN A 87 19.83 -6.10 -9.57
CA ASN A 87 18.57 -6.23 -10.29
C ASN A 87 17.39 -6.02 -9.33
N ASP A 88 16.30 -5.45 -9.84
CA ASP A 88 15.05 -5.27 -9.08
C ASP A 88 14.54 -6.59 -8.46
N GLY A 89 14.73 -7.72 -9.14
CA GLY A 89 14.30 -9.04 -8.67
C GLY A 89 15.10 -9.60 -7.50
N ASP A 90 16.26 -9.02 -7.20
CA ASP A 90 17.13 -9.47 -6.11
C ASP A 90 16.76 -8.85 -4.75
N LEU A 91 15.80 -7.92 -4.74
CA LEU A 91 15.39 -7.17 -3.55
C LEU A 91 13.96 -7.53 -3.11
N GLY A 92 13.85 -8.07 -1.89
CA GLY A 92 12.59 -8.18 -1.17
C GLY A 92 12.37 -7.01 -0.22
N VAL A 93 11.14 -6.50 -0.14
CA VAL A 93 10.74 -5.47 0.85
C VAL A 93 9.55 -5.98 1.66
N GLY A 94 9.70 -5.98 2.99
CA GLY A 94 8.62 -6.25 3.93
C GLY A 94 8.15 -4.97 4.61
N VAL A 95 6.85 -4.72 4.62
CA VAL A 95 6.22 -3.64 5.41
C VAL A 95 5.60 -4.29 6.65
N ILE A 96 6.11 -3.96 7.83
CA ILE A 96 5.76 -4.64 9.08
C ILE A 96 5.43 -3.59 10.14
N PHE A 97 4.22 -3.70 10.71
CA PHE A 97 3.86 -2.96 11.92
C PHE A 97 4.36 -3.72 13.13
N LEU A 98 5.22 -3.07 13.92
CA LEU A 98 5.80 -3.63 15.13
C LEU A 98 5.09 -3.09 16.37
N PRO A 99 5.04 -3.85 17.48
CA PRO A 99 4.52 -3.34 18.75
C PRO A 99 5.40 -2.18 19.24
N GLN A 100 4.77 -1.14 19.80
CA GLN A 100 5.52 0.00 20.35
C GLN A 100 6.36 -0.37 21.59
N SER A 101 5.89 -1.33 22.39
CA SER A 101 6.47 -1.68 23.68
C SER A 101 7.71 -2.59 23.61
N ASP A 102 7.83 -3.43 22.59
CA ASP A 102 8.93 -4.41 22.48
C ASP A 102 9.31 -4.69 21.02
N GLN A 103 9.74 -3.64 20.31
CA GLN A 103 10.24 -3.77 18.95
C GLN A 103 11.43 -4.73 18.81
N PRO A 104 12.44 -4.74 19.71
CA PRO A 104 13.60 -5.63 19.55
C PRO A 104 13.22 -7.10 19.49
N ARG A 105 12.33 -7.56 20.38
CA ARG A 105 11.86 -8.94 20.37
C ARG A 105 11.07 -9.26 19.10
N ALA A 106 10.18 -8.36 18.67
CA ALA A 106 9.38 -8.56 17.47
C ALA A 106 10.25 -8.63 16.20
N ARG A 107 11.27 -7.76 16.08
CA ARG A 107 12.24 -7.80 14.98
C ARG A 107 12.99 -9.12 14.96
N LYS A 108 13.47 -9.60 16.10
CA LYS A 108 14.17 -10.87 16.19
C LYS A 108 13.33 -12.04 15.65
N ILE A 109 12.04 -12.09 15.99
CA ILE A 109 11.12 -13.13 15.49
C ILE A 109 11.00 -13.07 13.95
N VAL A 110 10.88 -11.87 13.39
CA VAL A 110 10.83 -11.68 11.93
C VAL A 110 12.14 -12.13 11.29
N GLU A 111 13.27 -11.73 11.86
CA GLU A 111 14.59 -12.07 11.35
C GLU A 111 14.85 -13.57 11.37
N GLU A 112 14.47 -14.27 12.45
CA GLU A 112 14.54 -15.73 12.56
C GLU A 112 13.66 -16.41 11.50
N ALA A 113 12.45 -15.92 11.27
CA ALA A 113 11.54 -16.47 10.28
C ALA A 113 12.06 -16.31 8.83
N ILE A 114 12.70 -15.18 8.53
CA ILE A 114 13.29 -14.89 7.21
C ILE A 114 14.58 -15.70 7.02
N SER A 115 15.48 -15.67 8.00
CA SER A 115 16.76 -16.40 7.95
C SER A 115 16.56 -17.91 7.88
N GLY A 116 15.53 -18.43 8.56
CA GLY A 116 15.14 -19.85 8.48
C GLY A 116 14.69 -20.31 7.09
N ARG A 117 14.46 -19.38 6.15
CA ARG A 117 14.15 -19.65 4.73
C ARG A 117 15.35 -19.42 3.80
N GLY A 118 16.55 -19.18 4.36
CA GLY A 118 17.76 -18.92 3.58
C GLY A 118 17.79 -17.55 2.90
N LEU A 119 16.95 -16.61 3.35
CA LEU A 119 16.92 -15.24 2.83
C LEU A 119 17.83 -14.34 3.68
N ASN A 120 18.61 -13.50 3.00
CA ASN A 120 19.48 -12.53 3.66
C ASN A 120 18.70 -11.28 4.03
N ILE A 121 18.86 -10.82 5.27
CA ILE A 121 18.28 -9.57 5.74
C ILE A 121 19.35 -8.47 5.59
N ILE A 122 19.05 -7.46 4.78
CA ILE A 122 19.95 -6.32 4.56
C ILE A 122 19.83 -5.27 5.66
N GLY A 123 18.64 -5.07 6.23
CA GLY A 123 18.44 -4.12 7.31
C GLY A 123 16.99 -3.68 7.50
N TRP A 124 16.77 -2.89 8.55
CA TRP A 124 15.49 -2.28 8.88
C TRP A 124 15.50 -0.80 8.52
N ARG A 125 14.54 -0.37 7.70
CA ARG A 125 14.34 1.04 7.34
C ARG A 125 13.08 1.58 8.04
N PRO A 126 13.18 2.62 8.89
CA PRO A 126 11.99 3.29 9.38
C PRO A 126 11.23 3.95 8.23
N VAL A 127 9.91 3.77 8.20
CA VAL A 127 9.04 4.42 7.20
C VAL A 127 8.81 5.86 7.66
N PRO A 128 9.13 6.87 6.83
CA PRO A 128 8.80 8.25 7.16
C PRO A 128 7.27 8.40 7.19
N VAL A 129 6.76 8.93 8.30
CA VAL A 129 5.33 9.20 8.54
C VAL A 129 5.15 10.62 9.06
N ASP A 130 3.99 11.20 8.78
CA ASP A 130 3.54 12.45 9.40
C ASP A 130 2.35 12.11 10.30
N GLU A 131 2.57 12.13 11.62
CA GLU A 131 1.52 11.80 12.60
C GLU A 131 0.57 12.98 12.85
N SER A 132 0.86 14.18 12.33
CA SER A 132 0.00 15.36 12.55
C SER A 132 -1.37 15.28 11.86
N ILE A 133 -1.52 14.34 10.93
CA ILE A 133 -2.74 14.08 10.15
C ILE A 133 -3.53 12.85 10.64
N LEU A 134 -3.07 12.21 11.72
CA LEU A 134 -3.75 11.07 12.36
C LEU A 134 -4.67 11.53 13.51
#